data_AF-A0A7W7S7A5-F1
#
_entry.id   AF-A0A7W7S7A5-F1
#
_cell.length_a   1.000
_cell.length_b   1.000
_cell.length_c   1.000
_cell.angle_alpha   90.00
_cell.angle_beta   90.00
_cell.angle_gamma   90.00
#
_symmetry.space_group_name_H-M   'P 1'
#
loop_
_entity.id
_entity.type
_entity.pdbx_description
1 polymer ?
#
loop_
_entity_poly.entity_id
_entity_poly.type
_entity_poly.pdbx_seq_one_letter_code
_entity_poly.pdbx_strand_id
1 'polypeptide(L)'
;MDWATWEYTEVMRRVAARAVSVINPAAWLIDDHPFVRYGHCTAGAIVQHCGEREQHLCQVAVSVHAVSETGSTPLHWRLFIPQVWADDPERRTKAGIPPPLTHRTKQQIALELLDEIAEWGLRPPVVVADSDYGTNVAFRNGLTERGIRWLVAVNGDTTVLPVTGAPITAWAKRRPAIGVGEPARASQGRARRFVYRPKTADHSARCGWFTAIPVHIAGIIERGHIATTEQRLLPERTLLVQWRRRHDTEPFRAWITDLPADTPLSVVDGRSHPRPDAAPVQGRAVLHRRGGASGPSSL
;
A
#
# COMPACT_ATOMS: atom_id res chain seq x y z
N MET A 1 -10.77 32.81 -13.94
CA MET A 1 -11.53 31.72 -14.59
C MET A 1 -11.97 30.82 -13.46
N ASP A 2 -13.20 31.03 -12.98
CA ASP A 2 -13.74 30.35 -11.80
C ASP A 2 -14.55 29.14 -12.27
N TRP A 3 -13.91 27.98 -12.33
CA TRP A 3 -14.52 26.73 -12.84
C TRP A 3 -15.32 25.96 -11.77
N ALA A 4 -15.64 26.62 -10.66
CA ALA A 4 -16.54 26.18 -9.60
C ALA A 4 -16.75 27.37 -8.64
N THR A 5 -17.98 27.78 -8.34
CA THR A 5 -18.28 28.86 -7.36
C THR A 5 -18.15 28.41 -5.90
N TRP A 6 -17.70 27.18 -5.68
CA TRP A 6 -17.67 26.48 -4.41
C TRP A 6 -16.23 26.06 -4.13
N GLU A 7 -15.77 26.33 -2.91
CA GLU A 7 -14.44 25.94 -2.45
C GLU A 7 -14.34 24.41 -2.37
N TYR A 8 -13.80 23.79 -3.42
CA TYR A 8 -13.66 22.34 -3.55
C TYR A 8 -13.01 21.71 -2.30
N THR A 9 -11.99 22.35 -1.74
CA THR A 9 -11.31 21.86 -0.53
C THR A 9 -12.26 21.75 0.66
N GLU A 10 -13.15 22.72 0.86
CA GLU A 10 -14.12 22.69 1.95
C GLU A 10 -15.18 21.60 1.75
N VAL A 11 -15.59 21.37 0.50
CA VAL A 11 -16.51 20.27 0.15
C VAL A 11 -15.85 18.94 0.47
N MET A 12 -14.62 18.73 0.00
CA MET A 12 -13.88 17.50 0.22
C MET A 12 -13.63 17.25 1.71
N ARG A 13 -13.29 18.30 2.47
CA ARG A 13 -13.16 18.22 3.93
C ARG A 13 -14.43 17.69 4.60
N ARG A 14 -15.61 18.23 4.24
CA ARG A 14 -16.89 17.80 4.80
C ARG A 14 -17.26 16.38 4.38
N VAL A 15 -17.06 16.05 3.11
CA VAL A 15 -17.30 14.69 2.58
C VAL A 15 -16.40 13.68 3.29
N ALA A 16 -15.11 13.97 3.44
CA ALA A 16 -14.14 13.11 4.13
C ALA A 16 -14.51 12.89 5.60
N ALA A 17 -14.87 13.95 6.32
CA ALA A 17 -15.29 13.84 7.72
C ALA A 17 -16.54 12.96 7.87
N ARG A 18 -17.54 13.16 6.99
CA ARG A 18 -18.75 12.34 6.98
C ARG A 18 -18.45 10.88 6.61
N ALA A 19 -17.63 10.67 5.58
CA ALA A 19 -17.20 9.36 5.12
C ALA A 19 -16.51 8.56 6.23
N VAL A 20 -15.51 9.14 6.90
CA VAL A 20 -14.81 8.50 8.01
C VAL A 20 -15.77 8.17 9.15
N SER A 21 -16.66 9.09 9.50
CA SER A 21 -17.65 8.88 10.56
C SER A 21 -18.65 7.76 10.25
N VAL A 22 -19.10 7.63 8.99
CA VAL A 22 -20.11 6.65 8.59
C VAL A 22 -19.51 5.28 8.34
N ILE A 23 -18.39 5.22 7.62
CA ILE A 23 -17.77 3.95 7.22
C ILE A 23 -16.93 3.36 8.36
N ASN A 24 -16.43 4.19 9.29
CA ASN A 24 -15.50 3.77 10.34
C ASN A 24 -14.37 2.91 9.75
N PRO A 25 -13.52 3.50 8.88
CA PRO A 25 -12.61 2.74 8.05
C PRO A 25 -11.60 1.98 8.89
N ALA A 26 -11.31 0.76 8.47
CA ALA A 26 -10.22 -0.03 9.03
C ALA A 26 -8.89 0.22 8.32
N ALA A 27 -8.93 0.75 7.09
CA ALA A 27 -7.77 1.18 6.33
C ALA A 27 -8.12 2.34 5.40
N TRP A 28 -7.10 3.10 4.98
CA TRP A 28 -7.21 3.99 3.84
C TRP A 28 -6.46 3.39 2.64
N LEU A 29 -7.12 3.29 1.50
CA LEU A 29 -6.55 2.81 0.24
C LEU A 29 -6.05 4.00 -0.60
N ILE A 30 -4.84 3.89 -1.09
CA ILE A 30 -4.28 4.78 -2.12
C ILE A 30 -4.26 4.02 -3.44
N ASP A 31 -4.85 4.65 -4.45
CA ASP A 31 -4.96 4.08 -5.79
C ASP A 31 -5.00 5.22 -6.82
N ASP A 32 -4.58 4.92 -8.04
CA ASP A 32 -4.73 5.82 -9.17
C ASP A 32 -5.84 5.38 -10.12
N HIS A 33 -6.74 6.31 -10.41
CA HIS A 33 -7.93 6.04 -11.20
C HIS A 33 -7.77 6.61 -12.61
N PRO A 34 -7.62 5.76 -13.64
CA PRO A 34 -7.54 6.20 -15.02
C PRO A 34 -8.93 6.48 -15.58
N PHE A 35 -9.07 7.64 -16.22
CA PHE A 35 -10.26 8.04 -16.95
C PHE A 35 -9.93 8.07 -18.44
N VAL A 36 -10.52 7.15 -19.19
CA VAL A 36 -10.35 7.03 -20.65
C VAL A 36 -10.73 8.33 -21.35
N ARG A 37 -9.93 8.74 -22.33
CA ARG A 37 -10.15 9.91 -23.17
C ARG A 37 -9.96 9.55 -24.64
N TYR A 38 -10.65 10.26 -25.51
CA TYR A 38 -10.59 10.07 -26.97
C TYR A 38 -10.02 11.29 -27.70
N GLY A 39 -9.57 12.32 -26.98
CA GLY A 39 -8.99 13.55 -27.57
C GLY A 39 -7.76 14.05 -26.81
N HIS A 40 -6.75 14.51 -27.57
CA HIS A 40 -5.43 14.89 -27.05
C HIS A 40 -5.39 16.26 -26.35
N CYS A 41 -6.48 17.03 -26.43
CA CYS A 41 -6.62 18.34 -25.80
C CYS A 41 -7.06 18.27 -24.33
N THR A 42 -7.33 17.07 -23.79
CA THR A 42 -7.73 16.92 -22.39
C THR A 42 -6.53 17.08 -21.47
N ALA A 43 -6.60 18.05 -20.54
CA ALA A 43 -5.55 18.33 -19.56
C ALA A 43 -4.99 17.07 -18.89
N GLY A 44 -3.67 16.89 -18.93
CA GLY A 44 -3.00 15.76 -18.26
C GLY A 44 -3.22 14.38 -18.91
N ALA A 45 -3.91 14.28 -20.05
CA ALA A 45 -4.11 13.00 -20.73
C ALA A 45 -2.87 12.59 -21.53
N ILE A 46 -2.42 11.34 -21.33
CA ILE A 46 -1.36 10.68 -22.11
C ILE A 46 -1.73 9.21 -22.35
N VAL A 47 -1.08 8.57 -23.32
CA VAL A 47 -1.19 7.11 -23.49
C VAL A 47 -0.44 6.46 -22.32
N GLN A 48 -1.18 5.76 -21.45
CA GLN A 48 -0.65 5.10 -20.27
C GLN A 48 -1.53 3.92 -19.86
N HIS A 49 -1.08 3.15 -18.87
CA HIS A 49 -1.85 2.03 -18.34
C HIS A 49 -3.22 2.48 -17.81
N CYS A 50 -4.25 1.67 -18.06
CA CYS A 50 -5.65 2.00 -17.77
C CYS A 50 -6.36 0.84 -17.04
N GLY A 51 -5.91 0.52 -15.83
CA GLY A 51 -6.41 -0.62 -15.06
C GLY A 51 -6.18 -1.93 -15.82
N GLU A 52 -7.18 -2.82 -15.86
CA GLU A 52 -7.04 -4.13 -16.53
C GLU A 52 -6.99 -4.06 -18.08
N ARG A 53 -7.00 -2.87 -18.69
CA ARG A 53 -6.91 -2.69 -20.14
C ARG A 53 -5.46 -2.46 -20.61
N GLU A 54 -5.24 -2.68 -21.91
CA GLU A 54 -4.04 -2.22 -22.62
C GLU A 54 -3.85 -0.69 -22.49
N GLN A 55 -2.66 -0.20 -22.84
CA GLN A 55 -2.35 1.22 -22.79
C GLN A 55 -3.35 2.03 -23.64
N HIS A 56 -3.92 3.09 -23.06
CA HIS A 56 -4.87 3.95 -23.75
C HIS A 56 -4.61 5.41 -23.35
N LEU A 57 -5.05 6.35 -24.21
CA LEU A 57 -5.11 7.76 -23.84
C LEU A 57 -6.02 7.93 -22.61
N CYS A 58 -5.42 8.28 -21.47
CA CYS A 58 -6.12 8.42 -20.19
C CYS A 58 -5.61 9.63 -19.42
N GLN A 59 -6.53 10.24 -18.68
CA GLN A 59 -6.25 11.18 -17.61
C GLN A 59 -6.27 10.40 -16.29
N VAL A 60 -5.37 10.67 -15.35
CA VAL A 60 -5.27 9.87 -14.10
C VAL A 60 -5.47 10.77 -12.89
N ALA A 61 -6.29 10.33 -11.93
CA ALA A 61 -6.36 10.94 -10.60
C ALA A 61 -5.76 10.01 -9.55
N VAL A 62 -4.90 10.53 -8.69
CA VAL A 62 -4.46 9.84 -7.47
C VAL A 62 -5.51 10.11 -6.40
N SER A 63 -5.91 9.07 -5.68
CA SER A 63 -7.03 9.16 -4.74
C SER A 63 -6.76 8.41 -3.45
N VAL A 64 -7.31 8.94 -2.35
CA VAL A 64 -7.33 8.30 -1.02
C VAL A 64 -8.77 7.90 -0.73
N HIS A 65 -9.00 6.65 -0.34
CA HIS A 65 -10.31 6.11 -0.03
C HIS A 65 -10.35 5.55 1.39
N ALA A 66 -11.42 5.82 2.13
CA ALA A 66 -11.74 5.08 3.35
C ALA A 66 -12.30 3.71 2.97
N VAL A 67 -11.82 2.65 3.61
CA VAL A 67 -12.25 1.26 3.34
C VAL A 67 -12.62 0.54 4.63
N SER A 68 -13.71 -0.20 4.60
CA SER A 68 -14.18 -1.10 5.66
C SER A 68 -14.86 -2.34 5.07
N GLU A 69 -15.33 -3.23 5.93
CA GLU A 69 -16.17 -4.37 5.53
C GLU A 69 -17.49 -3.95 4.84
N THR A 70 -18.02 -2.75 5.15
CA THR A 70 -19.31 -2.29 4.60
C THR A 70 -19.16 -1.55 3.28
N GLY A 71 -17.94 -1.25 2.85
CA GLY A 71 -17.67 -0.60 1.57
C GLY A 71 -16.47 0.35 1.60
N SER A 72 -16.32 1.08 0.50
CA SER A 72 -15.26 2.08 0.32
C SER A 72 -15.83 3.39 -0.19
N THR A 73 -15.21 4.51 0.17
CA THR A 73 -15.58 5.85 -0.31
C THR A 73 -14.33 6.72 -0.48
N PRO A 74 -14.26 7.57 -1.52
CA PRO A 74 -13.17 8.52 -1.66
C PRO A 74 -13.21 9.57 -0.54
N LEU A 75 -12.03 9.91 -0.03
CA LEU A 75 -11.80 10.98 0.95
C LEU A 75 -11.24 12.23 0.28
N HIS A 76 -10.31 12.04 -0.66
CA HIS A 76 -9.68 13.13 -1.42
C HIS A 76 -9.05 12.58 -2.70
N TRP A 77 -8.84 13.45 -3.68
CA TRP A 77 -8.14 13.11 -4.90
C TRP A 77 -7.53 14.34 -5.57
N ARG A 78 -6.53 14.08 -6.41
CA ARG A 78 -5.85 15.10 -7.21
C ARG A 78 -5.50 14.56 -8.58
N LEU A 79 -5.64 15.42 -9.59
CA LEU A 79 -5.24 15.10 -10.95
C LEU A 79 -3.71 14.98 -11.06
N PHE A 80 -3.24 13.89 -11.68
CA PHE A 80 -1.84 13.74 -12.04
C PHE A 80 -1.54 14.52 -13.33
N ILE A 81 -0.57 15.43 -13.26
CA ILE A 81 -0.06 16.16 -14.43
C ILE A 81 1.26 15.50 -14.86
N PRO A 82 1.29 14.80 -16.01
CA PRO A 82 2.51 14.18 -16.50
C PRO A 82 3.57 15.22 -16.86
N GLN A 83 4.85 14.82 -16.79
CA GLN A 83 6.00 15.69 -17.11
C GLN A 83 5.86 16.32 -18.51
N VAL A 84 5.45 15.54 -19.51
CA VAL A 84 5.23 16.02 -20.90
C VAL A 84 4.19 17.13 -21.02
N TRP A 85 3.25 17.23 -20.06
CA TRP A 85 2.31 18.34 -19.97
C TRP A 85 2.91 19.51 -19.21
N ALA A 86 3.64 19.24 -18.12
CA ALA A 86 4.29 20.28 -17.32
C ALA A 86 5.28 21.11 -18.15
N ASP A 87 5.97 20.46 -19.09
CA ASP A 87 7.00 21.03 -19.96
C ASP A 87 6.46 21.74 -21.22
N ASP A 88 5.14 21.84 -21.38
CA ASP A 88 4.49 22.48 -22.53
C ASP A 88 3.57 23.64 -22.09
N PRO A 89 4.13 24.86 -21.91
CA PRO A 89 3.36 26.01 -21.43
C PRO A 89 2.21 26.43 -22.36
N GLU A 90 2.38 26.27 -23.68
CA GLU A 90 1.37 26.62 -24.67
C GLU A 90 0.16 25.68 -24.54
N ARG A 91 0.42 24.37 -24.48
CA ARG A 91 -0.62 23.36 -24.28
C ARG A 91 -1.30 23.48 -22.92
N ARG A 92 -0.55 23.80 -21.86
CA ARG A 92 -1.12 24.08 -20.52
C ARG A 92 -2.07 25.26 -20.54
N THR A 93 -1.68 26.35 -21.19
CA THR A 93 -2.51 27.55 -21.33
C THR A 93 -3.78 27.23 -22.09
N LYS A 94 -3.69 26.53 -23.23
CA LYS A 94 -4.86 26.11 -24.02
C LYS A 94 -5.82 25.20 -23.25
N ALA A 95 -5.29 24.32 -22.40
CA ALA A 95 -6.08 23.40 -21.59
C ALA A 95 -6.54 23.98 -20.24
N GLY A 96 -6.22 25.25 -19.94
CA GLY A 96 -6.62 25.92 -18.71
C GLY A 96 -5.90 25.41 -17.45
N ILE A 97 -4.72 24.79 -17.58
CA ILE A 97 -3.93 24.31 -16.43
C ILE A 97 -3.24 25.52 -15.76
N PRO A 98 -3.51 25.80 -14.47
CA PRO A 98 -2.86 26.91 -13.76
C PRO A 98 -1.32 26.84 -13.81
N PRO A 99 -0.61 27.98 -13.93
CA PRO A 99 0.85 28.02 -13.92
C PRO A 99 1.51 27.36 -12.69
N PRO A 100 0.96 27.47 -11.46
CA PRO A 100 1.56 26.83 -10.28
C PRO A 100 1.51 25.30 -10.30
N LEU A 101 0.66 24.67 -11.12
CA LEU A 101 0.56 23.20 -11.16
C LEU A 101 1.71 22.60 -11.96
N THR A 102 2.75 22.14 -11.27
CA THR A 102 3.90 21.45 -11.85
C THR A 102 3.73 19.93 -11.81
N HIS A 103 4.61 19.22 -12.52
CA HIS A 103 4.70 17.77 -12.41
C HIS A 103 5.11 17.36 -10.99
N ARG A 104 4.41 16.35 -10.48
CA ARG A 104 4.73 15.60 -9.26
C ARG A 104 4.47 14.14 -9.55
N THR A 105 5.26 13.25 -8.97
CA THR A 105 5.01 11.80 -9.08
C THR A 105 3.68 11.45 -8.39
N LYS A 106 3.07 10.33 -8.79
CA LYS A 106 1.82 9.87 -8.16
C LYS A 106 2.00 9.63 -6.66
N GLN A 107 3.17 9.13 -6.26
CA GLN A 107 3.55 8.89 -4.87
C GLN A 107 3.69 10.20 -4.07
N GLN A 108 4.27 11.25 -4.67
CA GLN A 108 4.33 12.58 -4.05
C GLN A 108 2.91 13.14 -3.84
N ILE A 109 2.07 13.08 -4.87
CA ILE A 109 0.67 13.50 -4.77
C ILE A 109 -0.05 12.74 -3.66
N ALA A 110 0.14 11.42 -3.56
CA ALA A 110 -0.49 10.61 -2.52
C ALA A 110 -0.09 11.05 -1.10
N LEU A 111 1.20 11.37 -0.87
CA LEU A 111 1.66 11.87 0.44
C LEU A 111 1.09 13.26 0.77
N GLU A 112 1.03 14.16 -0.21
CA GLU A 112 0.40 15.48 -0.04
C GLU A 112 -1.09 15.36 0.29
N LEU A 113 -1.81 14.44 -0.36
CA LEU A 113 -3.22 14.18 -0.06
C LEU A 113 -3.39 13.71 1.40
N LEU A 114 -2.47 12.88 1.92
CA LEU A 114 -2.49 12.48 3.33
C LEU A 114 -2.22 13.66 4.26
N ASP A 115 -1.30 14.57 3.89
CA ASP A 115 -1.00 15.78 4.67
C ASP A 115 -2.21 16.72 4.73
N GLU A 116 -2.88 16.95 3.60
CA GLU A 116 -4.09 17.78 3.54
C GLU A 116 -5.25 17.18 4.33
N ILE A 117 -5.49 15.87 4.20
CA ILE A 117 -6.50 15.18 5.01
C ILE A 117 -6.12 15.25 6.50
N ALA A 118 -4.83 15.26 6.81
CA ALA A 118 -4.34 15.40 8.17
C ALA A 118 -4.59 16.79 8.76
N GLU A 119 -4.50 17.85 7.96
CA GLU A 119 -4.91 19.22 8.34
C GLU A 119 -6.40 19.30 8.66
N TRP A 120 -7.22 18.42 8.07
CA TRP A 120 -8.65 18.30 8.38
C TRP A 120 -8.94 17.54 9.69
N GLY A 121 -7.90 17.09 10.40
CA GLY A 121 -8.03 16.38 11.67
C GLY A 121 -8.33 14.88 11.52
N LEU A 122 -8.22 14.33 10.31
CA LEU A 122 -8.44 12.89 10.05
C LEU A 122 -7.10 12.16 9.98
N ARG A 123 -7.06 10.90 10.41
CA ARG A 123 -5.86 10.05 10.32
C ARG A 123 -6.24 8.64 9.88
N PRO A 124 -5.41 7.97 9.04
CA PRO A 124 -5.62 6.58 8.69
C PRO A 124 -5.27 5.66 9.87
N PRO A 125 -6.03 4.57 10.10
CA PRO A 125 -5.58 3.49 10.98
C PRO A 125 -4.35 2.76 10.39
N VAL A 126 -4.40 2.50 9.09
CA VAL A 126 -3.33 1.94 8.26
C VAL A 126 -3.55 2.38 6.81
N VAL A 127 -2.48 2.62 6.08
CA VAL A 127 -2.51 2.87 4.63
C VAL A 127 -2.25 1.57 3.88
N VAL A 128 -3.08 1.29 2.87
CA VAL A 128 -2.86 0.21 1.90
C VAL A 128 -2.70 0.78 0.50
N ALA A 129 -1.81 0.19 -0.29
CA ALA A 129 -1.56 0.61 -1.66
C ALA A 129 -1.04 -0.55 -2.51
N ASP A 130 -1.10 -0.42 -3.82
CA ASP A 130 -0.58 -1.42 -4.75
C ASP A 130 0.97 -1.38 -4.87
N SER A 131 1.51 -2.11 -5.85
CA SER A 131 2.95 -2.26 -6.08
C SER A 131 3.62 -1.03 -6.68
N ASP A 132 2.88 -0.17 -7.37
CA ASP A 132 3.42 1.06 -7.95
C ASP A 132 3.78 2.06 -6.85
N TYR A 133 3.00 2.06 -5.77
CA TYR A 133 3.33 2.79 -4.54
C TYR A 133 4.29 1.99 -3.66
N GLY A 134 4.00 0.70 -3.47
CA GLY A 134 4.68 -0.12 -2.48
C GLY A 134 6.11 -0.49 -2.81
N THR A 135 6.52 -0.47 -4.08
CA THR A 135 7.93 -0.64 -4.49
C THR A 135 8.73 0.66 -4.31
N ASN A 136 8.08 1.82 -4.22
CA ASN A 136 8.73 3.12 -4.08
C ASN A 136 9.25 3.37 -2.65
N VAL A 137 10.58 3.49 -2.50
CA VAL A 137 11.25 3.71 -1.21
C VAL A 137 10.83 5.04 -0.57
N ALA A 138 10.81 6.13 -1.34
CA ALA A 138 10.46 7.46 -0.82
C ALA A 138 9.00 7.50 -0.32
N PHE A 139 8.09 6.78 -0.97
CA PHE A 139 6.71 6.67 -0.52
C PHE A 139 6.61 5.96 0.84
N ARG A 140 7.22 4.78 0.99
CA ARG A 140 7.22 4.03 2.26
C ARG A 140 7.88 4.81 3.41
N ASN A 141 8.97 5.51 3.12
CA ASN A 141 9.64 6.35 4.11
C ASN A 141 8.78 7.55 4.46
N GLY A 142 8.16 8.21 3.48
CA GLY A 142 7.24 9.31 3.72
C GLY A 142 6.04 8.93 4.60
N LEU A 143 5.51 7.71 4.47
CA LEU A 143 4.50 7.18 5.40
C LEU A 143 5.06 6.98 6.81
N THR A 144 6.25 6.39 6.91
CA THR A 144 6.93 6.12 8.19
C THR A 144 7.27 7.40 8.95
N GLU A 145 7.78 8.43 8.26
CA GLU A 145 8.10 9.76 8.80
C GLU A 145 6.85 10.47 9.33
N ARG A 146 5.69 10.23 8.72
CA ARG A 146 4.38 10.74 9.17
C ARG A 146 3.78 9.93 10.33
N GLY A 147 4.45 8.88 10.78
CA GLY A 147 3.93 7.94 11.79
C GLY A 147 2.73 7.13 11.31
N ILE A 148 2.52 7.02 10.00
CA ILE A 148 1.41 6.28 9.39
C ILE A 148 1.84 4.84 9.18
N ARG A 149 1.10 3.89 9.78
CA ARG A 149 1.27 2.45 9.53
C ARG A 149 0.84 2.09 8.13
N TRP A 150 1.50 1.11 7.51
CA TRP A 150 1.24 0.75 6.12
C TRP A 150 1.38 -0.74 5.82
N LEU A 151 0.60 -1.20 4.84
CA LEU A 151 0.69 -2.51 4.19
C LEU A 151 0.58 -2.28 2.67
N VAL A 152 1.68 -2.42 1.96
CA VAL A 152 1.74 -2.07 0.53
C VAL A 152 2.15 -3.28 -0.29
N ALA A 153 1.54 -3.46 -1.46
CA ALA A 153 1.90 -4.56 -2.34
C ALA A 153 3.31 -4.33 -2.91
N VAL A 154 3.98 -5.41 -3.30
CA VAL A 154 5.32 -5.35 -3.88
C VAL A 154 5.46 -6.34 -5.02
N ASN A 155 6.34 -6.03 -5.97
CA ASN A 155 6.64 -6.92 -7.08
C ASN A 155 7.54 -8.09 -6.63
N GLY A 156 7.47 -9.22 -7.36
CA GLY A 156 8.21 -10.45 -7.06
C GLY A 156 9.74 -10.30 -7.01
N ASP A 157 10.26 -9.29 -7.71
CA ASP A 157 11.67 -8.91 -7.80
C ASP A 157 12.10 -7.92 -6.70
N THR A 158 11.17 -7.46 -5.86
CA THR A 158 11.48 -6.60 -4.72
C THR A 158 12.53 -7.27 -3.85
N THR A 159 13.69 -6.61 -3.74
CA THR A 159 14.86 -7.19 -3.12
C THR A 159 14.76 -7.17 -1.60
N VAL A 160 14.92 -8.34 -0.99
CA VAL A 160 14.85 -8.55 0.46
C VAL A 160 16.04 -9.38 0.97
N LEU A 161 16.25 -9.32 2.28
CA LEU A 161 17.14 -10.23 3.01
C LEU A 161 16.36 -10.96 4.11
N PRO A 162 16.60 -12.26 4.34
CA PRO A 162 16.02 -12.98 5.47
C PRO A 162 16.50 -12.40 6.81
N VAL A 163 15.60 -12.33 7.79
CA VAL A 163 15.96 -11.99 9.18
C VAL A 163 16.62 -13.20 9.82
N THR A 164 17.88 -13.06 10.25
CA THR A 164 18.65 -14.11 10.94
C THR A 164 18.96 -13.80 12.40
N GLY A 165 18.27 -12.82 13.00
CA GLY A 165 18.46 -12.42 14.39
C GLY A 165 19.64 -11.48 14.66
N ALA A 166 20.58 -11.34 13.72
CA ALA A 166 21.64 -10.33 13.76
C ALA A 166 21.21 -9.08 12.97
N PRO A 167 21.47 -7.85 13.47
CA PRO A 167 21.23 -6.63 12.72
C PRO A 167 21.99 -6.62 11.39
N ILE A 168 21.34 -6.10 10.34
CA ILE A 168 21.94 -5.98 9.01
C ILE A 168 22.15 -4.50 8.70
N THR A 169 23.36 -4.13 8.28
CA THR A 169 23.67 -2.76 7.88
C THR A 169 23.36 -2.51 6.40
N ALA A 170 23.20 -1.24 6.01
CA ALA A 170 23.03 -0.82 4.62
C ALA A 170 24.12 -1.40 3.68
N TRP A 171 25.34 -1.57 4.19
CA TRP A 171 26.53 -1.99 3.44
C TRP A 171 26.80 -3.49 3.44
N ALA A 172 25.90 -4.31 3.97
CA ALA A 172 26.08 -5.76 4.03
C ALA A 172 26.18 -6.37 2.60
N LYS A 173 27.40 -6.41 2.04
CA LYS A 173 27.74 -6.94 0.70
C LYS A 173 27.84 -8.48 0.66
N ARG A 174 27.63 -9.17 1.77
CA ARG A 174 27.95 -10.60 1.91
C ARG A 174 26.78 -11.58 1.71
N ARG A 175 25.56 -11.11 1.45
CA ARG A 175 24.43 -11.98 1.14
C ARG A 175 23.85 -11.65 -0.23
N PRO A 176 23.58 -12.65 -1.10
CA PRO A 176 22.81 -12.39 -2.31
C PRO A 176 21.46 -11.83 -1.84
N ALA A 177 21.16 -10.62 -2.28
CA ALA A 177 19.86 -10.04 -2.04
C ALA A 177 18.89 -10.74 -3.00
N ILE A 178 17.82 -11.33 -2.44
CA ILE A 178 16.90 -12.19 -3.20
C ILE A 178 15.58 -11.45 -3.42
N GLY A 179 14.90 -11.72 -4.53
CA GLY A 179 13.53 -11.22 -4.72
C GLY A 179 12.56 -11.87 -3.73
N VAL A 180 11.47 -11.19 -3.37
CA VAL A 180 10.45 -11.72 -2.44
C VAL A 180 9.89 -13.09 -2.87
N GLY A 181 9.95 -13.44 -4.16
CA GLY A 181 9.51 -14.75 -4.67
C GLY A 181 10.27 -15.95 -4.08
N GLU A 182 11.54 -15.81 -3.74
CA GLU A 182 12.33 -16.89 -3.14
C GLU A 182 11.91 -17.23 -1.70
N PRO A 183 11.90 -16.30 -0.73
CA PRO A 183 11.41 -16.59 0.61
C PRO A 183 9.91 -16.96 0.59
N ALA A 184 9.12 -16.40 -0.33
CA ALA A 184 7.74 -16.82 -0.56
C ALA A 184 7.66 -18.33 -0.83
N ARG A 185 8.31 -18.82 -1.89
CA ARG A 185 8.29 -20.25 -2.26
C ARG A 185 8.79 -21.15 -1.12
N ALA A 186 9.87 -20.77 -0.44
CA ALA A 186 10.40 -21.51 0.70
C ALA A 186 9.45 -21.59 1.91
N SER A 187 8.41 -20.74 1.95
CA SER A 187 7.46 -20.64 3.06
C SER A 187 6.05 -21.17 2.76
N GLN A 188 5.79 -21.65 1.54
CA GLN A 188 4.46 -22.09 1.10
C GLN A 188 3.86 -23.19 1.99
N GLY A 189 4.69 -24.12 2.49
CA GLY A 189 4.27 -25.16 3.43
C GLY A 189 3.77 -24.64 4.79
N ARG A 190 4.11 -23.39 5.14
CA ARG A 190 3.64 -22.70 6.36
C ARG A 190 2.35 -21.91 6.14
N ALA A 191 1.89 -21.78 4.90
CA ALA A 191 0.73 -20.96 4.59
C ALA A 191 -0.53 -21.53 5.24
N ARG A 192 -1.37 -20.65 5.80
CA ARG A 192 -2.65 -21.00 6.42
C ARG A 192 -3.79 -20.42 5.63
N ARG A 193 -4.88 -21.18 5.51
CA ARG A 193 -6.09 -20.71 4.85
C ARG A 193 -6.72 -19.57 5.65
N PHE A 194 -7.09 -18.50 4.96
CA PHE A 194 -7.83 -17.37 5.51
C PHE A 194 -9.01 -17.01 4.61
N VAL A 195 -10.17 -16.74 5.21
CA VAL A 195 -11.41 -16.36 4.50
C VAL A 195 -11.68 -14.89 4.73
N TYR A 196 -11.22 -14.06 3.80
CA TYR A 196 -11.33 -12.60 3.90
C TYR A 196 -12.67 -12.06 3.40
N ARG A 197 -13.43 -12.84 2.61
CA ARG A 197 -14.85 -12.56 2.33
C ARG A 197 -15.67 -13.82 2.58
N PRO A 198 -16.64 -13.81 3.51
CA PRO A 198 -17.50 -14.98 3.73
C PRO A 198 -18.41 -15.23 2.51
N LYS A 199 -18.99 -16.43 2.45
CA LYS A 199 -20.02 -16.76 1.47
C LYS A 199 -21.34 -16.10 1.92
N THR A 200 -22.06 -15.51 0.99
CA THR A 200 -23.44 -15.04 1.16
C THR A 200 -24.35 -15.71 0.12
N ALA A 201 -25.64 -15.38 0.12
CA ALA A 201 -26.55 -15.81 -0.94
C ALA A 201 -26.11 -15.27 -2.31
N ASP A 202 -25.57 -14.05 -2.35
CA ASP A 202 -25.28 -13.32 -3.59
C ASP A 202 -23.86 -13.56 -4.12
N HIS A 203 -22.94 -14.05 -3.29
CA HIS A 203 -21.57 -14.28 -3.74
C HIS A 203 -20.84 -15.42 -3.01
N SER A 204 -19.89 -16.02 -3.73
CA SER A 204 -18.95 -16.99 -3.17
C SER A 204 -17.99 -16.36 -2.17
N ALA A 205 -17.54 -17.17 -1.22
CA ALA A 205 -16.47 -16.80 -0.31
C ALA A 205 -15.18 -16.48 -1.10
N ARG A 206 -14.44 -15.47 -0.66
CA ARG A 206 -13.05 -15.28 -1.09
C ARG A 206 -12.12 -15.72 0.03
N CYS A 207 -11.20 -16.59 -0.35
CA CYS A 207 -10.19 -17.12 0.55
C CYS A 207 -8.84 -17.23 -0.17
N GLY A 208 -7.77 -17.25 0.62
CA GLY A 208 -6.41 -17.49 0.15
C GLY A 208 -5.61 -18.21 1.21
N TRP A 209 -4.39 -18.58 0.85
CA TRP A 209 -3.42 -19.18 1.76
C TRP A 209 -2.34 -18.16 2.04
N PHE A 210 -2.12 -17.82 3.31
CA PHE A 210 -1.26 -16.72 3.71
C PHE A 210 -0.13 -17.19 4.61
N THR A 211 1.04 -16.59 4.42
CA THR A 211 2.17 -16.72 5.33
C THR A 211 2.80 -15.36 5.55
N ALA A 212 3.42 -15.19 6.71
CA ALA A 212 4.16 -13.99 7.06
C ALA A 212 5.60 -14.34 7.38
N ILE A 213 6.52 -13.54 6.86
CA ILE A 213 7.95 -13.81 6.88
C ILE A 213 8.68 -12.54 7.33
N PRO A 214 9.50 -12.60 8.38
CA PRO A 214 10.33 -11.47 8.76
C PRO A 214 11.46 -11.29 7.72
N VAL A 215 11.57 -10.09 7.16
CA VAL A 215 12.55 -9.72 6.13
C VAL A 215 13.11 -8.33 6.39
N HIS A 216 14.26 -8.03 5.80
CA HIS A 216 14.72 -6.65 5.61
C HIS A 216 14.51 -6.25 4.15
N ILE A 217 13.96 -5.06 3.90
CA ILE A 217 13.95 -4.49 2.54
C ILE A 217 15.39 -4.08 2.20
N ALA A 218 15.88 -4.52 1.05
CA ALA A 218 17.32 -4.52 0.77
C ALA A 218 17.68 -4.05 -0.65
N GLY A 219 16.75 -3.39 -1.34
CA GLY A 219 16.99 -2.77 -2.65
C GLY A 219 18.06 -1.67 -2.59
N ILE A 220 18.69 -1.37 -3.72
CA ILE A 220 19.79 -0.39 -3.80
C ILE A 220 19.37 0.98 -3.28
N ILE A 221 18.19 1.46 -3.70
CA ILE A 221 17.66 2.76 -3.26
C ILE A 221 17.38 2.76 -1.75
N GLU A 222 16.81 1.68 -1.23
CA GLU A 222 16.55 1.51 0.22
C GLU A 222 17.87 1.57 1.00
N ARG A 223 18.89 0.82 0.58
CA ARG A 223 20.22 0.85 1.22
C ARG A 223 20.86 2.22 1.14
N GLY A 224 20.72 2.91 0.01
CA GLY A 224 21.20 4.28 -0.16
C GLY A 224 20.56 5.22 0.85
N HIS A 225 19.25 5.13 1.06
CA HIS A 225 18.54 5.90 2.08
C HIS A 225 18.97 5.49 3.50
N ILE A 226 18.99 4.20 3.83
CA ILE A 226 19.39 3.74 5.17
C ILE A 226 20.84 4.12 5.48
N ALA A 227 21.73 4.17 4.49
CA ALA A 227 23.11 4.61 4.69
C ALA A 227 23.24 6.07 5.18
N THR A 228 22.24 6.93 4.96
CA THR A 228 22.23 8.31 5.46
C THR A 228 21.67 8.43 6.88
N THR A 229 21.01 7.37 7.40
CA THR A 229 20.51 7.34 8.77
C THR A 229 21.65 7.17 9.79
N GLU A 230 21.40 7.54 11.04
CA GLU A 230 22.39 7.41 12.12
C GLU A 230 22.74 5.94 12.39
N GLN A 231 21.71 5.07 12.53
CA GLN A 231 21.95 3.66 12.86
C GLN A 231 22.46 2.85 11.66
N ARG A 232 22.11 3.25 10.43
CA ARG A 232 22.45 2.54 9.17
C ARG A 232 22.01 1.07 9.16
N LEU A 233 21.03 0.72 9.99
CA LEU A 233 20.47 -0.62 10.11
C LEU A 233 19.26 -0.75 9.19
N LEU A 234 19.23 -1.81 8.38
CA LEU A 234 18.07 -2.13 7.58
C LEU A 234 16.90 -2.49 8.51
N PRO A 235 15.73 -1.85 8.35
CA PRO A 235 14.59 -2.16 9.19
C PRO A 235 14.09 -3.59 8.96
N GLU A 236 13.70 -4.27 10.03
CA GLU A 236 12.90 -5.49 9.96
C GLU A 236 11.46 -5.12 9.57
N ARG A 237 10.90 -5.86 8.62
CA ARG A 237 9.53 -5.73 8.11
C ARG A 237 8.90 -7.10 7.97
N THR A 238 7.58 -7.12 7.89
CA THR A 238 6.84 -8.35 7.63
C THR A 238 6.49 -8.43 6.14
N LEU A 239 6.96 -9.48 5.47
CA LEU A 239 6.50 -9.88 4.14
C LEU A 239 5.29 -10.80 4.30
N LEU A 240 4.12 -10.32 3.87
CA LEU A 240 2.90 -11.12 3.76
C LEU A 240 2.77 -11.66 2.34
N VAL A 241 2.58 -12.96 2.20
CA VAL A 241 2.45 -13.62 0.89
C VAL A 241 1.15 -14.40 0.82
N GLN A 242 0.44 -14.29 -0.30
CA GLN A 242 -0.78 -15.01 -0.60
C GLN A 242 -0.59 -16.00 -1.76
N TRP A 243 -1.15 -17.20 -1.63
CA TRP A 243 -1.42 -18.14 -2.72
C TRP A 243 -2.94 -18.30 -2.91
N ARG A 244 -3.39 -18.56 -4.15
CA ARG A 244 -4.81 -18.81 -4.43
C ARG A 244 -5.24 -20.16 -3.87
N ARG A 245 -4.40 -21.18 -4.06
CA ARG A 245 -4.61 -22.55 -3.56
C ARG A 245 -3.43 -22.99 -2.72
N ARG A 246 -3.66 -24.01 -1.89
CA ARG A 246 -2.65 -24.52 -0.96
C ARG A 246 -1.37 -24.90 -1.67
N HIS A 247 -1.46 -25.57 -2.82
CA HIS A 247 -0.34 -26.19 -3.52
C HIS A 247 0.13 -25.43 -4.76
N ASP A 248 -0.29 -24.16 -4.93
CA ASP A 248 0.25 -23.34 -6.01
C ASP A 248 1.76 -23.13 -5.79
N THR A 249 2.56 -23.34 -6.82
CA THR A 249 4.03 -23.22 -6.75
C THR A 249 4.46 -21.76 -6.65
N GLU A 250 3.80 -20.88 -7.41
CA GLU A 250 4.09 -19.45 -7.42
C GLU A 250 3.13 -18.67 -6.51
N PRO A 251 3.64 -17.68 -5.76
CA PRO A 251 2.79 -16.80 -4.97
C PRO A 251 1.89 -15.98 -5.89
N PHE A 252 0.65 -15.77 -5.46
CA PHE A 252 -0.30 -14.93 -6.17
C PHE A 252 -0.04 -13.44 -5.97
N ARG A 253 0.22 -13.03 -4.72
CA ARG A 253 0.49 -11.63 -4.33
C ARG A 253 1.42 -11.56 -3.12
N ALA A 254 2.15 -10.46 -3.02
CA ALA A 254 3.03 -10.17 -1.90
C ALA A 254 2.84 -8.72 -1.43
N TRP A 255 2.93 -8.51 -0.13
CA TRP A 255 2.89 -7.20 0.52
C TRP A 255 3.99 -7.10 1.56
N ILE A 256 4.47 -5.88 1.79
CA ILE A 256 5.34 -5.57 2.92
C ILE A 256 4.59 -4.63 3.86
N THR A 257 4.82 -4.78 5.17
CA THR A 257 4.23 -3.92 6.19
C THR A 257 5.21 -3.59 7.32
N ASP A 258 5.02 -2.41 7.92
CA ASP A 258 5.66 -1.99 9.17
C ASP A 258 4.80 -2.29 10.41
N LEU A 259 3.64 -2.93 10.25
CA LEU A 259 2.79 -3.38 11.34
C LEU A 259 3.56 -4.35 12.26
N PRO A 260 3.28 -4.32 13.58
CA PRO A 260 3.88 -5.26 14.53
C PRO A 260 3.77 -6.72 14.08
N ALA A 261 4.81 -7.51 14.32
CA ALA A 261 4.89 -8.89 13.87
C ALA A 261 3.87 -9.83 14.53
N ASP A 262 3.10 -9.39 15.52
CA ASP A 262 2.01 -10.11 16.19
C ASP A 262 0.62 -9.65 15.72
N THR A 263 0.55 -8.66 14.81
CA THR A 263 -0.71 -8.15 14.24
C THR A 263 -1.54 -9.29 13.62
N PRO A 264 -2.76 -9.57 14.10
CA PRO A 264 -3.58 -10.63 13.55
C PRO A 264 -3.86 -10.39 12.05
N LEU A 265 -3.88 -11.45 11.23
CA LEU A 265 -4.22 -11.33 9.81
C LEU A 265 -5.60 -10.70 9.57
N SER A 266 -6.50 -10.77 10.55
CA SER A 266 -7.80 -10.09 10.50
C SER A 266 -7.68 -8.56 10.52
N VAL A 267 -6.67 -7.99 11.17
CA VAL A 267 -6.41 -6.54 11.18
C VAL A 267 -5.85 -6.09 9.83
N VAL A 268 -5.06 -6.95 9.19
CA VAL A 268 -4.50 -6.72 7.85
C VAL A 268 -5.60 -6.74 6.76
N ASP A 269 -6.72 -7.43 7.01
CA ASP A 269 -7.92 -7.47 6.16
C ASP A 269 -8.99 -6.44 6.57
N GLY A 270 -8.65 -5.48 7.44
CA GLY A 270 -9.58 -4.41 7.84
C GLY A 270 -10.71 -4.84 8.79
N ARG A 271 -10.54 -5.94 9.54
CA ARG A 271 -11.46 -6.34 10.61
C ARG A 271 -10.91 -5.95 11.97
N SER A 272 -11.19 -4.72 12.40
CA SER A 272 -10.96 -4.29 13.79
C SER A 272 -12.27 -4.30 14.57
N HIS A 273 -12.30 -5.13 15.61
CA HIS A 273 -13.35 -5.38 16.63
C HIS A 273 -14.54 -6.33 16.28
N PRO A 274 -14.81 -7.33 17.13
CA PRO A 274 -16.08 -8.06 17.09
C PRO A 274 -17.22 -7.16 17.58
N ARG A 275 -18.38 -7.22 16.90
CA ARG A 275 -19.64 -6.72 17.47
C ARG A 275 -19.90 -7.45 18.79
N PRO A 276 -20.45 -6.79 19.84
CA PRO A 276 -20.70 -7.41 21.14
C PRO A 276 -21.58 -8.68 21.06
N ASP A 277 -22.34 -8.88 19.97
CA ASP A 277 -23.27 -10.01 19.82
C ASP A 277 -22.90 -11.03 18.71
N ALA A 278 -21.67 -11.02 18.20
CA ALA A 278 -21.25 -12.01 17.19
C ALA A 278 -20.65 -13.27 17.86
N ALA A 279 -21.30 -14.42 17.67
CA ALA A 279 -20.80 -15.73 18.10
C ALA A 279 -19.35 -15.98 17.62
N PRO A 280 -18.51 -16.66 18.41
CA PRO A 280 -17.07 -16.76 18.15
C PRO A 280 -16.78 -17.51 16.84
N VAL A 281 -16.14 -16.82 15.90
CA VAL A 281 -15.55 -17.45 14.71
C VAL A 281 -14.34 -18.26 15.13
N GLN A 282 -14.43 -19.59 15.04
CA GLN A 282 -13.30 -20.50 15.28
C GLN A 282 -12.22 -20.29 14.22
N GLY A 283 -11.00 -19.95 14.67
CA GLY A 283 -9.79 -19.89 13.84
C GLY A 283 -9.01 -18.57 13.92
N ARG A 284 -8.52 -18.18 15.11
CA ARG A 284 -7.54 -17.08 15.24
C ARG A 284 -6.18 -17.54 14.69
N ALA A 285 -5.83 -17.09 13.49
CA ALA A 285 -4.45 -17.15 13.00
C ALA A 285 -3.71 -15.89 13.48
N VAL A 286 -2.97 -16.02 14.59
CA VAL A 286 -2.03 -15.01 15.05
C VAL A 286 -0.71 -15.19 14.30
N LEU A 287 -0.04 -14.09 13.97
CA LEU A 287 1.35 -14.12 13.51
C LEU A 287 2.23 -14.62 14.67
N HIS A 288 2.51 -15.92 14.73
CA HIS A 288 3.38 -16.46 15.76
C HIS A 288 4.85 -16.39 15.34
N ARG A 289 5.66 -15.67 16.12
CA ARG A 289 7.12 -15.86 16.19
C ARG A 289 7.38 -17.08 17.08
N ARG A 290 8.01 -18.15 16.56
CA ARG A 290 8.64 -19.14 17.46
C ARG A 290 10.01 -18.60 17.86
N GLY A 291 10.15 -18.22 19.12
CA GLY A 291 11.46 -17.99 19.74
C GLY A 291 12.18 -19.32 19.89
N GLY A 292 13.32 -19.48 19.23
CA GLY A 292 14.26 -20.57 19.47
C GLY A 292 15.30 -20.11 20.47
N ALA A 293 15.16 -20.49 21.73
CA ALA A 293 16.24 -20.51 22.70
C ALA A 293 16.52 -21.99 23.00
N SER A 294 17.63 -22.52 22.48
CA SER A 294 18.20 -23.79 22.91
C SER A 294 19.55 -23.47 23.55
N GLY A 295 19.56 -23.39 24.88
CA GLY A 295 20.78 -23.49 25.68
C GLY A 295 21.26 -24.95 25.73
N PRO A 296 22.54 -25.20 26.04
CA PRO A 296 23.16 -26.50 25.92
C PRO A 296 22.78 -27.41 27.10
N SER A 297 22.50 -28.68 26.83
CA SER A 297 22.53 -29.72 27.86
C SER A 297 23.89 -30.40 27.81
N SER A 298 24.60 -30.27 28.93
CA SER A 298 25.78 -31.05 29.28
C SER A 298 25.37 -32.50 29.53
N LEU A 299 26.09 -33.44 28.90
CA LEU A 299 26.76 -34.61 29.49
C LEU A 299 27.51 -35.34 28.36
#